data_AF-A0A6I7WN36-F1
#
_entry.id   AF-A0A6I7WN36-F1
#
_cell.length_a   1.000
_cell.length_b   1.000
_cell.length_c   1.000
_cell.angle_alpha   90.00
_cell.angle_beta   90.00
_cell.angle_gamma   90.00
#
_symmetry.space_group_name_H-M   'P 1'
#
loop_
_entity.id
_entity.type
_entity.pdbx_description
1 polymer ?
#
loop_
_entity_poly.entity_id
_entity_poly.type
_entity_poly.pdbx_seq_one_letter_code
_entity_poly.pdbx_strand_id
1 'polypeptide(L)'
;MNYKISLLPLVENIESKAVLKKCAKAHQALAELKGLVATIPNESILINTLSLQEAKDSSAIENIITTHDELFKSDIFAQQFITLAAKEVFNYASALQD
;
A
#
# COMPACT_ATOMS: atom_id res chain seq x y z
N MET A 1 -27.76 -17.14 -10.56
CA MET A 1 -26.95 -18.10 -9.78
C MET A 1 -26.64 -17.47 -8.43
N ASN A 2 -26.95 -18.13 -7.31
CA ASN A 2 -26.53 -17.67 -5.98
C ASN A 2 -25.15 -18.25 -5.68
N TYR A 3 -24.10 -17.50 -6.00
CA TYR A 3 -22.75 -17.82 -5.54
C TYR A 3 -22.70 -17.57 -4.02
N LYS A 4 -22.49 -18.63 -3.25
CA LYS A 4 -22.39 -18.55 -1.78
C LYS A 4 -20.91 -18.59 -1.41
N ILE A 5 -20.39 -17.46 -0.94
CA ILE A 5 -19.02 -17.35 -0.42
C ILE A 5 -18.94 -18.12 0.91
N SER A 6 -17.99 -19.03 1.03
CA SER A 6 -17.70 -19.73 2.28
C SER A 6 -17.12 -18.77 3.32
N LEU A 7 -17.58 -18.89 4.57
CA LEU A 7 -17.05 -18.10 5.67
C LEU A 7 -15.66 -18.62 6.08
N LEU A 8 -14.76 -17.70 6.43
CA LEU A 8 -13.49 -18.02 7.06
C LEU A 8 -13.71 -18.31 8.57
N PRO A 9 -12.94 -19.25 9.18
CA PRO A 9 -11.85 -20.02 8.58
C PRO A 9 -12.36 -21.16 7.70
N LEU A 10 -11.57 -21.50 6.68
CA LEU A 10 -11.84 -22.68 5.86
C LEU A 10 -11.61 -23.95 6.68
N VAL A 11 -12.40 -25.00 6.40
CA VAL A 11 -12.27 -26.31 7.07
C VAL A 11 -10.97 -27.03 6.64
N GLU A 12 -10.46 -26.70 5.46
CA GLU A 12 -9.22 -27.28 4.92
C GLU A 12 -7.96 -26.66 5.54
N ASN A 13 -6.90 -27.46 5.62
CA ASN A 13 -5.60 -26.95 6.06
C ASN A 13 -4.94 -26.14 4.93
N ILE A 14 -4.81 -24.84 5.13
CA ILE A 14 -4.18 -23.91 4.19
C ILE A 14 -2.65 -23.90 4.27
N GLU A 15 -2.07 -24.46 5.34
CA GLU A 15 -0.63 -24.51 5.54
C GLU A 15 -0.02 -25.64 4.71
N SER A 16 0.73 -25.25 3.68
CA SER A 16 1.50 -26.19 2.87
C SER A 16 3.00 -25.91 2.97
N LYS A 17 3.83 -26.93 2.72
CA LYS A 17 5.29 -26.76 2.65
C LYS A 17 5.71 -25.66 1.66
N ALA A 18 4.95 -25.48 0.57
CA ALA A 18 5.20 -24.43 -0.40
C ALA A 18 4.90 -23.03 0.16
N VAL A 19 3.75 -22.86 0.83
CA VAL A 19 3.36 -21.60 1.47
C VAL A 19 4.31 -21.24 2.60
N LEU A 20 4.61 -22.20 3.50
CA LEU A 20 5.51 -21.97 4.64
C LEU A 20 6.93 -21.57 4.21
N LYS A 21 7.47 -22.19 3.15
CA LYS A 21 8.77 -21.79 2.58
C LYS A 21 8.77 -20.37 2.02
N LYS A 22 7.67 -19.92 1.40
CA LYS A 22 7.54 -18.55 0.90
C LYS A 22 7.34 -17.56 2.06
N CYS A 23 6.51 -17.93 3.05
CA CYS A 23 6.26 -17.15 4.25
C CYS A 23 7.57 -16.83 4.99
N ALA A 24 8.44 -17.83 5.17
CA ALA A 24 9.75 -17.62 5.79
C ALA A 24 10.62 -16.59 5.06
N LYS A 25 10.65 -16.63 3.71
CA LYS A 25 11.39 -15.64 2.90
C LYS A 25 10.78 -14.24 2.98
N ALA A 26 9.46 -14.14 2.90
CA ALA A 26 8.76 -12.87 3.02
C ALA A 26 9.00 -12.24 4.41
N HIS A 27 8.91 -13.06 5.48
CA HIS A 27 9.21 -12.62 6.84
C HIS A 27 10.64 -12.11 6.99
N GLN A 28 11.63 -12.80 6.39
CA GLN A 28 13.02 -12.35 6.40
C GLN A 28 13.19 -10.97 5.76
N ALA A 29 12.62 -10.76 4.57
CA ALA A 29 12.70 -9.47 3.87
C ALA A 29 12.01 -8.34 4.65
N LEU A 30 10.86 -8.62 5.26
CA LEU A 30 10.15 -7.66 6.13
C LEU A 30 10.97 -7.31 7.38
N ALA A 31 11.64 -8.29 7.99
CA ALA A 31 12.49 -8.08 9.15
C ALA A 31 13.72 -7.22 8.81
N GLU A 32 14.33 -7.45 7.65
CA GLU A 32 15.44 -6.63 7.14
C GLU A 32 15.00 -5.18 6.90
N LEU A 33 13.88 -4.97 6.21
CA LEU A 33 13.31 -3.64 6.01
C LEU A 33 13.04 -2.96 7.36
N LYS A 34 12.39 -3.65 8.29
CA LYS A 34 12.09 -3.11 9.62
C LYS A 34 13.36 -2.71 10.38
N GLY A 35 14.44 -3.50 10.28
CA GLY A 35 15.72 -3.19 10.89
C GLY A 35 16.42 -1.98 10.25
N LEU A 36 16.38 -1.87 8.93
CA LEU A 36 17.00 -0.77 8.18
C LEU A 36 16.28 0.56 8.39
N VAL A 37 14.94 0.55 8.42
CA VAL A 37 14.12 1.75 8.63
C VAL A 37 14.53 2.48 9.91
N ALA A 38 14.77 1.75 11.00
CA ALA A 38 15.21 2.32 12.29
C ALA A 38 16.57 3.05 12.26
N THR A 39 17.33 2.91 11.17
CA THR A 39 18.62 3.61 10.98
C THR A 39 18.50 4.89 10.17
N ILE A 40 17.32 5.17 9.59
CA ILE A 40 17.07 6.34 8.73
C ILE A 40 16.78 7.55 9.63
N PRO A 41 17.49 8.69 9.48
CA PRO A 41 17.30 9.86 10.34
C PRO A 41 15.89 10.47 10.31
N ASN A 42 15.16 10.29 9.21
CA ASN A 42 13.78 10.73 9.06
C ASN A 42 12.96 9.63 8.36
N GLU A 43 12.49 8.66 9.14
CA GLU A 43 11.67 7.54 8.67
C GLU A 43 10.38 8.00 7.97
N SER A 44 9.83 9.14 8.36
CA SER A 44 8.59 9.69 7.81
C SER A 44 8.69 9.98 6.31
N ILE A 45 9.89 10.34 5.80
CA ILE A 45 10.09 10.53 4.36
C ILE A 45 9.85 9.21 3.61
N LEU A 46 10.32 8.09 4.14
CA LEU A 46 10.14 6.78 3.53
C LEU A 46 8.66 6.36 3.58
N ILE A 47 8.03 6.45 4.76
CA ILE A 47 6.63 6.02 4.94
C ILE A 47 5.68 6.84 4.05
N ASN A 48 5.85 8.17 4.00
CA ASN A 48 5.00 9.04 3.20
C ASN A 48 5.16 8.76 1.70
N THR A 49 6.39 8.57 1.23
CA THR A 49 6.64 8.29 -0.19
C THR A 49 6.20 6.88 -0.60
N LEU A 50 6.35 5.88 0.28
CA LEU A 50 5.85 4.52 0.02
C LEU A 50 4.32 4.48 -0.01
N SER A 51 3.65 5.13 0.95
CA SER A 51 2.19 5.19 1.01
C SER A 51 1.61 5.84 -0.25
N LEU A 52 2.23 6.92 -0.72
CA LEU A 52 1.81 7.62 -1.92
C LEU A 52 2.04 6.80 -3.21
N GLN A 53 3.15 6.08 -3.28
CA GLN A 53 3.44 5.16 -4.41
C GLN A 53 2.44 4.00 -4.45
N GLU A 54 2.21 3.35 -3.31
CA GLU A 54 1.23 2.28 -3.16
C GLU A 54 -0.17 2.77 -3.54
N ALA A 55 -0.59 3.91 -3.01
CA ALA A 55 -1.88 4.50 -3.32
C ALA A 55 -2.04 4.79 -4.83
N LYS A 56 -1.00 5.31 -5.49
CA LYS A 56 -1.03 5.58 -6.94
C LYS A 56 -1.17 4.29 -7.74
N ASP A 57 -0.36 3.27 -7.42
CA ASP A 57 -0.34 2.02 -8.18
C ASP A 57 -1.61 1.20 -7.95
N SER A 58 -2.11 1.13 -6.71
CA SER A 58 -3.40 0.51 -6.37
C SER A 58 -4.57 1.25 -7.02
N SER A 59 -4.56 2.58 -7.03
CA SER A 59 -5.59 3.39 -7.68
C SER A 59 -5.60 3.22 -9.21
N ALA A 60 -4.44 2.97 -9.82
CA ALA A 60 -4.35 2.74 -11.25
C ALA A 60 -5.08 1.45 -11.69
N ILE A 61 -5.15 0.43 -10.83
CA ILE A 61 -5.92 -0.81 -11.08
C ILE A 61 -7.42 -0.48 -11.24
N GLU A 62 -7.91 0.52 -10.50
CA GLU A 62 -9.30 1.00 -10.52
C GLU A 62 -9.54 2.12 -11.55
N ASN A 63 -8.63 2.33 -12.50
CA ASN A 63 -8.66 3.37 -13.54
C ASN A 63 -8.56 4.83 -13.03
N ILE A 64 -8.03 5.04 -11.82
CA ILE A 64 -7.70 6.37 -11.32
C ILE A 64 -6.23 6.66 -11.65
N ILE A 65 -6.01 7.35 -12.77
CA ILE A 65 -4.67 7.57 -13.33
C ILE A 65 -4.15 8.96 -12.97
N THR A 66 -2.96 9.02 -12.38
CA THR A 66 -2.21 10.26 -12.10
C THR A 66 -0.71 10.02 -12.25
N THR A 67 0.09 11.08 -12.18
CA THR A 67 1.56 11.00 -12.26
C THR A 67 2.20 11.42 -10.95
N HIS A 68 3.44 10.97 -10.72
CA HIS A 68 4.23 11.45 -9.57
C HIS A 68 4.35 12.99 -9.57
N ASP A 69 4.50 13.60 -10.75
CA ASP A 69 4.60 15.05 -10.91
C ASP A 69 3.35 15.77 -10.41
N GLU A 70 2.15 15.27 -10.75
CA GLU A 70 0.88 15.82 -10.28
C GLU A 70 0.72 15.64 -8.77
N LEU A 71 1.15 14.50 -8.23
CA LEU A 71 1.12 14.23 -6.80
C LEU A 71 2.05 15.16 -6.03
N PHE A 72 3.32 15.27 -6.42
CA PHE A 72 4.32 16.09 -5.73
C PHE A 72 4.09 17.60 -5.87
N LYS A 73 3.39 18.05 -6.91
CA LYS A 73 3.00 19.47 -7.07
C LYS A 73 1.69 19.82 -6.38
N SER A 74 0.92 18.83 -5.92
CA SER A 74 -0.29 19.07 -5.15
C SER A 74 0.07 19.37 -3.70
N ASP A 75 -0.67 20.28 -3.08
CA ASP A 75 -0.52 20.65 -1.67
C ASP A 75 -1.69 20.08 -0.86
N ILE A 76 -1.38 19.06 -0.07
CA ILE A 76 -2.34 18.37 0.80
C ILE A 76 -2.89 19.32 1.88
N PHE A 77 -2.03 20.16 2.47
CA PHE A 77 -2.40 21.03 3.58
C PHE A 77 -3.31 22.18 3.12
N ALA A 78 -3.04 22.72 1.94
CA ALA A 78 -3.89 23.72 1.30
C ALA A 78 -5.10 23.12 0.56
N GLN A 79 -5.22 21.79 0.51
CA GLN A 79 -6.20 21.05 -0.30
C GLN A 79 -6.21 21.47 -1.78
N GLN A 80 -5.03 21.81 -2.31
CA GLN A 80 -4.85 22.20 -3.71
C GLN A 80 -4.28 21.04 -4.50
N PHE A 81 -5.09 20.47 -5.39
CA PHE A 81 -4.70 19.33 -6.22
C PHE A 81 -4.69 19.73 -7.69
N ILE A 82 -3.67 19.29 -8.43
CA ILE A 82 -3.60 19.55 -9.88
C ILE A 82 -4.75 18.86 -10.62
N THR A 83 -5.10 17.65 -10.18
CA THR A 83 -6.18 16.85 -10.79
C THR A 83 -7.06 16.20 -9.73
N LEU A 84 -8.26 15.80 -10.14
CA LEU A 84 -9.15 15.02 -9.28
C LEU A 84 -8.56 13.63 -8.97
N ALA A 85 -7.85 13.03 -9.94
CA ALA A 85 -7.17 11.75 -9.73
C ALA A 85 -6.06 11.87 -8.67
N ALA A 86 -5.28 12.96 -8.68
CA ALA A 86 -4.30 13.22 -7.63
C ALA A 86 -4.96 13.33 -6.26
N LYS A 87 -6.11 14.01 -6.17
CA LYS A 87 -6.90 14.10 -4.93
C LYS A 87 -7.33 12.72 -4.42
N GLU A 88 -7.88 11.85 -5.29
CA GLU A 88 -8.29 10.50 -4.89
C GLU A 88 -7.12 9.64 -4.41
N VAL A 89 -5.97 9.72 -5.09
CA VAL A 89 -4.76 9.03 -4.66
C VAL A 89 -4.28 9.54 -3.29
N PHE A 90 -4.37 10.84 -3.01
CA PHE A 90 -4.04 11.38 -1.68
C PHE A 90 -5.03 10.94 -0.60
N ASN A 91 -6.32 10.84 -0.92
CA ASN A 91 -7.32 10.30 0.01
C ASN A 91 -6.99 8.85 0.37
N TYR A 92 -6.63 8.03 -0.63
CA TYR A 92 -6.22 6.65 -0.41
C TYR A 92 -4.94 6.59 0.46
N ALA A 93 -3.92 7.38 0.12
CA ALA A 93 -2.67 7.40 0.88
C ALA A 93 -2.89 7.81 2.34
N SER A 94 -3.81 8.73 2.59
CA SER A 94 -4.19 9.15 3.95
C SER A 94 -4.90 8.01 4.69
N ALA A 95 -5.87 7.35 4.06
CA ALA A 95 -6.59 6.21 4.65
C ALA A 95 -5.70 4.99 4.94
N LEU A 96 -4.55 4.85 4.26
CA LEU A 96 -3.56 3.81 4.53
C LEU A 96 -2.75 4.09 5.81
N GLN A 97 -2.65 5.34 6.23
CA GLN A 97 -1.88 5.79 7.37
C GLN A 97 -2.71 5.94 8.66
N ASP A 98 -4.04 6.02 8.52
CA ASP A 98 -5.03 6.06 9.60
C ASP A 98 -5.12 4.72 10.37
#